data_AF-A0A660S7Y2-F1
#
_entry.id   AF-A0A660S7Y2-F1
#
_cell.length_a   1.000
_cell.length_b   1.000
_cell.length_c   1.000
_cell.angle_alpha   90.00
_cell.angle_beta   90.00
_cell.angle_gamma   90.00
#
_symmetry.space_group_name_H-M   'P 1'
#
loop_
_entity.id
_entity.type
_entity.pdbx_description
1 polymer ?
#
loop_
_entity_poly.entity_id
_entity_poly.type
_entity_poly.pdbx_seq_one_letter_code
_entity_poly.pdbx_strand_id
1 'polypeptide(L)'
;MKSQEKKDALGKIRELVDRFKQNIDQYKKSTYDEANTRVDFIDPFFESLGWDVANRNGYAEQYREVVREDKIVIVGKQKAPDYSFRIGGIRKFFVEAKKPSIDIKRAMSPAYQLRRYAYTAKLPLSILTDFEEFSVYDTRIKPHPNDNPSVARIFYCKYTDYAKKFDFIYDTFSKDAILKGSFDRYVESKKNKKGTSEVDKEFLKLIDKWREKLARNIALRNSNLSLYELNYAVQKIIDRIIFLRIAEDRQIEDYGKLQVLQNGTNVYGRLMEIFRHADERYDSGLFNFESDNITPEITVDDNIIKEIIKSVYYPESPYEFSVLDVEILGNIYEQFLGKTIRLTAHHRVKIDDKPEVKKAGGVYYTPKYIVDYIVKNTVGEAIKGKTPKQIEKIKILDPACGSGSFLLGAYQYLLNYHLYWYSKQENLEKSLQRGKIIQTSSGSYQITVAEKQRILINNIFGVDIDS
;
A
#
# COMPACT_ATOMS: atom_id res chain seq x y z
N MET A 1 -33.66 5.72 18.55
CA MET A 1 -32.81 4.76 17.80
C MET A 1 -31.35 4.80 18.22
N LYS A 2 -30.61 5.93 18.09
CA LYS A 2 -29.15 6.02 18.37
C LYS A 2 -28.71 5.54 19.77
N SER A 3 -29.52 5.78 20.80
CA SER A 3 -29.24 5.29 22.16
C SER A 3 -29.47 3.78 22.31
N GLN A 4 -30.30 3.16 21.48
CA GLN A 4 -30.66 1.75 21.64
C GLN A 4 -29.58 0.85 21.02
N GLU A 5 -29.18 1.10 19.77
CA GLU A 5 -28.10 0.35 19.11
C GLU A 5 -26.79 0.39 19.91
N LYS A 6 -26.43 1.57 20.44
CA LYS A 6 -25.25 1.73 21.30
C LYS A 6 -25.39 0.96 22.61
N LYS A 7 -26.58 0.91 23.22
CA LYS A 7 -26.85 0.11 24.43
C LYS A 7 -26.79 -1.39 24.14
N ASP A 8 -27.35 -1.83 23.03
CA ASP A 8 -27.35 -3.24 22.62
C ASP A 8 -25.92 -3.72 22.32
N ALA A 9 -25.12 -2.90 21.62
CA ALA A 9 -23.70 -3.15 21.39
C ALA A 9 -22.91 -3.27 22.71
N LEU A 10 -23.17 -2.37 23.66
CA LEU A 10 -22.56 -2.44 25.00
C LEU A 10 -22.97 -3.70 25.76
N GLY A 11 -24.23 -4.13 25.63
CA GLY A 11 -24.75 -5.38 26.20
C GLY A 11 -23.95 -6.58 25.72
N LYS A 12 -23.83 -6.75 24.40
CA LYS A 12 -23.05 -7.82 23.79
C LYS A 12 -21.58 -7.81 24.22
N ILE A 13 -20.95 -6.63 24.28
CA ILE A 13 -19.55 -6.52 24.74
C ILE A 13 -19.40 -6.92 26.21
N ARG A 14 -20.39 -6.63 27.07
CA ARG A 14 -20.36 -7.10 28.47
C ARG A 14 -20.42 -8.62 28.55
N GLU A 15 -21.24 -9.27 27.74
CA GLU A 15 -21.28 -10.74 27.66
C GLU A 15 -19.94 -11.33 27.23
N LEU A 16 -19.28 -10.72 26.24
CA LEU A 16 -17.92 -11.11 25.83
C LEU A 16 -16.90 -10.94 26.97
N VAL A 17 -16.96 -9.81 27.68
CA VAL A 17 -16.10 -9.51 28.84
C VAL A 17 -16.32 -10.52 29.96
N ASP A 18 -17.56 -10.87 30.27
CA ASP A 18 -17.89 -11.83 31.33
C ASP A 18 -17.40 -13.23 30.97
N ARG A 19 -17.63 -13.69 29.73
CA ARG A 19 -17.11 -14.97 29.24
C ARG A 19 -15.59 -15.01 29.25
N PHE A 20 -14.93 -13.92 28.84
CA PHE A 20 -13.47 -13.82 28.88
C PHE A 20 -12.94 -13.91 30.31
N LYS A 21 -13.55 -13.16 31.23
CA LYS A 21 -13.18 -13.14 32.65
C LYS A 21 -13.28 -14.52 33.30
N GLN A 22 -14.36 -15.25 33.01
CA GLN A 22 -14.61 -16.58 33.59
C GLN A 22 -13.56 -17.62 33.18
N ASN A 23 -12.93 -17.47 32.02
CA ASN A 23 -12.04 -18.48 31.44
C ASN A 23 -10.64 -17.92 31.10
N ILE A 24 -10.23 -16.80 31.70
CA ILE A 24 -8.98 -16.09 31.39
C ILE A 24 -7.74 -16.99 31.50
N ASP A 25 -7.70 -17.87 32.51
CA ASP A 25 -6.57 -18.79 32.74
C ASP A 25 -6.45 -19.83 31.61
N GLN A 26 -7.55 -20.17 30.94
CA GLN A 26 -7.53 -21.04 29.77
C GLN A 26 -7.04 -20.28 28.53
N TYR A 27 -7.53 -19.06 28.33
CA TYR A 27 -7.17 -18.23 27.17
C TYR A 27 -5.71 -17.78 27.17
N LYS A 28 -5.05 -17.74 28.34
CA LYS A 28 -3.62 -17.44 28.46
C LYS A 28 -2.69 -18.65 28.24
N LYS A 29 -3.23 -19.86 28.08
CA LYS A 29 -2.40 -21.04 27.80
C LYS A 29 -1.85 -20.99 26.38
N SER A 30 -0.70 -21.63 26.17
CA SER A 30 -0.07 -21.76 24.85
C SER A 30 -0.95 -22.46 23.81
N THR A 31 -1.90 -23.29 24.26
CA THR A 31 -2.85 -24.03 23.42
C THR A 31 -3.97 -23.15 22.86
N TYR A 32 -4.23 -21.98 23.43
CA TYR A 32 -5.21 -21.03 22.91
C TYR A 32 -4.51 -20.04 21.97
N ASP A 33 -4.82 -20.14 20.70
CA ASP A 33 -4.12 -19.42 19.64
C ASP A 33 -4.85 -18.14 19.20
N GLU A 34 -4.19 -17.40 18.32
CA GLU A 34 -4.72 -16.14 17.77
C GLU A 34 -5.99 -16.38 16.93
N ALA A 35 -6.13 -17.54 16.27
CA ALA A 35 -7.30 -17.85 15.45
C ALA A 35 -8.55 -18.05 16.32
N ASN A 36 -8.45 -18.78 17.42
CA ASN A 36 -9.53 -18.92 18.38
C ASN A 36 -9.88 -17.59 19.05
N THR A 37 -8.87 -16.79 19.43
CA THR A 37 -9.08 -15.44 19.98
C THR A 37 -9.91 -14.56 19.03
N ARG A 38 -9.59 -14.65 17.74
CA ARG A 38 -10.31 -13.94 16.68
C ARG A 38 -11.77 -14.35 16.60
N VAL A 39 -12.04 -15.64 16.44
CA VAL A 39 -13.39 -16.19 16.29
C VAL A 39 -14.24 -15.99 17.55
N ASP A 40 -13.67 -16.26 18.71
CA ASP A 40 -14.40 -16.23 19.97
C ASP A 40 -14.70 -14.80 20.39
N PHE A 41 -13.75 -13.87 20.26
CA PHE A 41 -13.83 -12.57 20.92
C PHE A 41 -13.74 -11.37 20.00
N ILE A 42 -12.77 -11.34 19.08
CA ILE A 42 -12.51 -10.14 18.25
C ILE A 42 -13.59 -9.97 17.18
N ASP A 43 -13.98 -11.04 16.48
CA ASP A 43 -15.03 -10.98 15.47
C ASP A 43 -16.36 -10.53 16.10
N PRO A 44 -16.88 -11.17 17.18
CA PRO A 44 -18.14 -10.75 17.78
C PRO A 44 -18.08 -9.34 18.37
N PHE A 45 -16.90 -8.90 18.83
CA PHE A 45 -16.70 -7.53 19.30
C PHE A 45 -16.93 -6.51 18.17
N PHE A 46 -16.31 -6.70 17.01
CA PHE A 46 -16.50 -5.79 15.87
C PHE A 46 -17.87 -5.95 15.20
N GLU A 47 -18.46 -7.15 15.20
CA GLU A 47 -19.85 -7.35 14.79
C GLU A 47 -20.83 -6.56 15.69
N SER A 48 -20.55 -6.48 17.00
CA SER A 48 -21.31 -5.64 17.93
C SER A 48 -21.18 -4.14 17.64
N LEU A 49 -20.10 -3.72 16.98
CA LEU A 49 -19.90 -2.36 16.47
C LEU A 49 -20.52 -2.13 15.08
N GLY A 50 -21.28 -3.10 14.56
CA GLY A 50 -22.06 -2.99 13.33
C GLY A 50 -21.33 -3.40 12.05
N TRP A 51 -20.16 -4.04 12.15
CA TRP A 51 -19.39 -4.49 10.99
C TRP A 51 -19.79 -5.90 10.55
N ASP A 52 -19.88 -6.13 9.23
CA ASP A 52 -20.09 -7.48 8.70
C ASP A 52 -18.76 -8.26 8.58
N VAL A 53 -18.25 -8.74 9.72
CA VAL A 53 -16.96 -9.43 9.80
C VAL A 53 -17.00 -10.82 9.17
N ALA A 54 -18.15 -11.50 9.24
CA ALA A 54 -18.36 -12.84 8.68
C ALA A 54 -18.89 -12.84 7.23
N ASN A 55 -19.04 -11.67 6.61
CA ASN A 55 -19.63 -11.50 5.27
C ASN A 55 -21.01 -12.16 5.13
N ARG A 56 -21.88 -12.00 6.14
CA ARG A 56 -23.24 -12.56 6.15
C ARG A 56 -24.12 -11.95 5.05
N ASN A 57 -23.80 -10.74 4.59
CA ASN A 57 -24.47 -10.13 3.44
C ASN A 57 -24.06 -10.73 2.09
N GLY A 58 -23.08 -11.64 2.05
CA GLY A 58 -22.68 -12.33 0.83
C GLY A 58 -22.00 -11.42 -0.20
N TYR A 59 -21.38 -10.32 0.22
CA TYR A 59 -20.73 -9.41 -0.69
C TYR A 59 -19.46 -10.03 -1.31
N ALA A 60 -19.25 -9.72 -2.59
CA ALA A 60 -17.99 -10.01 -3.26
C ALA A 60 -16.84 -9.29 -2.55
N GLU A 61 -15.63 -9.85 -2.61
CA GLU A 61 -14.46 -9.45 -1.81
C GLU A 61 -14.15 -7.95 -1.88
N GLN A 62 -14.27 -7.33 -3.06
CA GLN A 62 -14.04 -5.89 -3.26
C GLN A 62 -15.06 -4.98 -2.57
N TYR A 63 -16.24 -5.51 -2.24
CA TYR A 63 -17.32 -4.79 -1.56
C TYR A 63 -17.45 -5.18 -0.08
N ARG A 64 -16.63 -6.11 0.41
CA ARG A 64 -16.65 -6.50 1.82
C ARG A 64 -16.25 -5.33 2.71
N GLU A 65 -17.00 -5.19 3.80
CA GLU A 65 -16.75 -4.19 4.84
C GLU A 65 -15.52 -4.54 5.67
N VAL A 66 -15.27 -5.85 5.83
CA VAL A 66 -14.11 -6.37 6.53
C VAL A 66 -13.46 -7.43 5.64
N VAL A 67 -12.19 -7.18 5.29
CA VAL A 67 -11.35 -8.17 4.62
C VAL A 67 -10.42 -8.76 5.65
N ARG A 68 -10.44 -10.09 5.76
CA ARG A 68 -9.54 -10.87 6.61
C ARG A 68 -8.40 -11.39 5.75
N GLU A 69 -7.18 -11.29 6.23
CA GLU A 69 -6.04 -11.92 5.59
C GLU A 69 -5.99 -13.39 6.00
N ASP A 70 -6.11 -14.31 5.04
CA ASP A 70 -5.91 -15.74 5.27
C ASP A 70 -4.41 -16.01 5.42
N LYS A 71 -4.04 -16.63 6.55
CA LYS A 71 -2.65 -16.95 6.88
C LYS A 71 -2.12 -18.06 5.97
N ILE A 72 -1.79 -17.77 4.72
CA ILE A 72 -0.95 -18.67 3.92
C ILE A 72 0.49 -18.42 4.35
N VAL A 73 0.90 -19.15 5.38
CA VAL A 73 2.26 -19.17 5.92
C VAL A 73 3.18 -19.73 4.83
N ILE A 74 3.93 -18.83 4.18
CA ILE A 74 5.13 -19.21 3.42
C ILE A 74 6.31 -18.78 4.27
N VAL A 75 7.23 -19.69 4.50
CA VAL A 75 8.43 -19.51 5.33
C VAL A 75 9.20 -18.27 4.85
N GLY A 76 9.45 -17.32 5.77
CA GLY A 76 10.15 -16.06 5.49
C GLY A 76 9.26 -14.83 5.29
N LYS A 77 7.93 -14.97 5.26
CA LYS A 77 6.99 -13.84 5.07
C LYS A 77 6.88 -12.87 6.25
N GLN A 78 6.57 -11.61 5.93
CA GLN A 78 5.92 -10.66 6.84
C GLN A 78 4.41 -10.70 6.64
N LYS A 79 3.68 -10.67 7.76
CA LYS A 79 2.24 -10.90 7.83
C LYS A 79 1.51 -9.56 7.69
N ALA A 80 0.58 -9.48 6.74
CA ALA A 80 -0.37 -8.37 6.64
C ALA A 80 -1.28 -8.30 7.89
N PRO A 81 -1.88 -7.13 8.18
CA PRO A 81 -2.78 -7.00 9.32
C PRO A 81 -3.94 -7.99 9.25
N ASP A 82 -4.34 -8.57 10.40
CA ASP A 82 -5.39 -9.59 10.43
C ASP A 82 -6.74 -9.14 9.84
N TYR A 83 -7.06 -7.84 9.95
CA TYR A 83 -8.29 -7.25 9.44
C TYR A 83 -8.08 -5.89 8.77
N SER A 84 -8.77 -5.68 7.65
CA SER A 84 -8.92 -4.40 6.96
C SER A 84 -10.40 -3.97 6.95
N PHE A 85 -10.71 -2.88 7.66
CA PHE A 85 -12.06 -2.32 7.74
C PHE A 85 -12.25 -1.24 6.66
N ARG A 86 -13.36 -1.32 5.92
CA ARG A 86 -13.60 -0.54 4.70
C ARG A 86 -15.04 -0.02 4.64
N ILE A 87 -15.21 1.17 4.09
CA ILE A 87 -16.54 1.73 3.74
C ILE A 87 -16.52 2.11 2.27
N GLY A 88 -17.45 1.56 1.49
CA GLY A 88 -17.50 1.79 0.04
C GLY A 88 -16.20 1.40 -0.67
N GLY A 89 -15.52 0.34 -0.20
CA GLY A 89 -14.22 -0.10 -0.71
C GLY A 89 -13.02 0.70 -0.18
N ILE A 90 -13.21 1.85 0.46
CA ILE A 90 -12.14 2.69 1.00
C ILE A 90 -11.74 2.18 2.39
N ARG A 91 -10.46 1.87 2.58
CA ARG A 91 -9.89 1.46 3.88
C ARG A 91 -10.00 2.59 4.90
N LYS A 92 -10.43 2.25 6.13
CA LYS A 92 -10.58 3.19 7.24
C LYS A 92 -9.57 2.96 8.36
N PHE A 93 -9.38 1.71 8.78
CA PHE A 93 -8.36 1.33 9.76
C PHE A 93 -8.00 -0.16 9.61
N PHE A 94 -6.85 -0.54 10.16
CA PHE A 94 -6.47 -1.94 10.34
C PHE A 94 -6.68 -2.40 11.78
N VAL A 95 -6.86 -3.71 11.95
CA VAL A 95 -6.78 -4.37 13.26
C VAL A 95 -5.77 -5.50 13.15
N GLU A 96 -4.75 -5.47 14.02
CA GLU A 96 -3.84 -6.60 14.22
C GLU A 96 -4.29 -7.36 15.48
N ALA A 97 -4.50 -8.67 15.33
CA ALA A 97 -4.88 -9.54 16.43
C ALA A 97 -3.66 -10.22 17.03
N LYS A 98 -3.71 -10.46 18.34
CA LYS A 98 -2.78 -11.33 19.05
C LYS A 98 -3.55 -12.30 19.93
N LYS A 99 -2.86 -13.34 20.40
CA LYS A 99 -3.37 -14.23 21.44
C LYS A 99 -3.22 -13.57 22.83
N PRO A 100 -4.12 -13.82 23.80
CA PRO A 100 -4.10 -13.20 25.14
C PRO A 100 -2.85 -13.42 25.98
N SER A 101 -1.98 -14.37 25.59
CA SER A 101 -0.69 -14.59 26.27
C SER A 101 0.39 -13.56 25.89
N ILE A 102 0.13 -12.67 24.92
CA ILE A 102 1.06 -11.64 24.48
C ILE A 102 0.69 -10.31 25.15
N ASP A 103 1.57 -9.77 26.00
CA ASP A 103 1.44 -8.42 26.56
C ASP A 103 1.65 -7.38 25.45
N ILE A 104 0.56 -6.94 24.81
CA ILE A 104 0.63 -5.96 23.72
C ILE A 104 0.93 -4.55 24.24
N LYS A 105 0.73 -4.28 25.54
CA LYS A 105 1.14 -3.00 26.14
C LYS A 105 2.65 -2.81 26.06
N ARG A 106 3.43 -3.90 26.14
CA ARG A 106 4.90 -3.91 26.14
C ARG A 106 5.52 -4.50 24.87
N ALA A 107 4.77 -5.18 24.02
CA ALA A 107 5.31 -5.80 22.80
C ALA A 107 5.64 -4.76 21.72
N MET A 108 6.93 -4.54 21.47
CA MET A 108 7.43 -3.62 20.42
C MET A 108 7.10 -4.09 19.01
N SER A 109 7.35 -5.37 18.71
CA SER A 109 7.20 -5.91 17.36
C SER A 109 5.77 -5.78 16.79
N PRO A 110 4.71 -6.19 17.51
CA PRO A 110 3.33 -6.02 17.02
C PRO A 110 2.92 -4.54 16.83
N ALA A 111 3.35 -3.66 17.73
CA ALA A 111 3.07 -2.23 17.63
C ALA A 111 3.78 -1.61 16.42
N TYR A 112 5.05 -1.93 16.20
CA TYR A 112 5.82 -1.48 15.04
C TYR A 112 5.21 -1.99 13.75
N GLN A 113 4.89 -3.29 13.67
CA GLN A 113 4.26 -3.92 12.51
C GLN A 113 2.96 -3.21 12.12
N LEU A 114 2.00 -3.10 13.05
CA LEU A 114 0.71 -2.44 12.81
C LEU A 114 0.92 -1.00 12.30
N ARG A 115 1.78 -0.23 12.98
CA ARG A 115 2.05 1.16 12.60
C ARG A 115 2.70 1.25 11.23
N ARG A 116 3.60 0.34 10.85
CA ARG A 116 4.24 0.31 9.52
C ARG A 116 3.23 0.13 8.39
N TYR A 117 2.35 -0.87 8.53
CA TYR A 117 1.29 -1.11 7.54
C TYR A 117 0.33 0.07 7.43
N ALA A 118 -0.16 0.57 8.57
CA ALA A 118 -1.13 1.66 8.60
C ALA A 118 -0.54 3.00 8.15
N TYR A 119 0.71 3.31 8.52
CA TYR A 119 1.44 4.49 8.04
C TYR A 119 1.60 4.45 6.53
N THR A 120 2.06 3.32 5.97
CA THR A 120 2.24 3.19 4.52
C THR A 120 0.91 3.31 3.76
N ALA A 121 -0.17 2.76 4.32
CA ALA A 121 -1.52 2.87 3.77
C ALA A 121 -2.20 4.23 4.03
N LYS A 122 -1.50 5.21 4.62
CA LYS A 122 -2.01 6.55 4.99
C LYS A 122 -3.25 6.51 5.88
N LEU A 123 -3.42 5.46 6.65
CA LEU A 123 -4.53 5.35 7.59
C LEU A 123 -4.20 6.18 8.84
N PRO A 124 -5.17 6.94 9.38
CA PRO A 124 -4.88 7.81 10.50
C PRO A 124 -4.83 7.07 11.83
N LEU A 125 -5.65 6.04 11.99
CA LEU A 125 -5.76 5.23 13.20
C LEU A 125 -5.76 3.74 12.86
N SER A 126 -5.22 2.91 13.74
CA SER A 126 -5.36 1.44 13.68
C SER A 126 -5.26 0.82 15.07
N ILE A 127 -5.76 -0.40 15.21
CA ILE A 127 -5.96 -1.08 16.50
C ILE A 127 -5.03 -2.29 16.62
N LEU A 128 -4.41 -2.46 17.78
CA LEU A 128 -3.77 -3.70 18.21
C LEU A 128 -4.55 -4.27 19.39
N THR A 129 -5.01 -5.51 19.29
CA THR A 129 -5.78 -6.14 20.36
C THR A 129 -5.58 -7.64 20.44
N ASP A 130 -5.62 -8.18 21.66
CA ASP A 130 -5.74 -9.60 21.99
C ASP A 130 -7.04 -9.88 22.76
N PHE A 131 -8.01 -8.98 22.63
CA PHE A 131 -9.21 -8.83 23.46
C PHE A 131 -8.97 -8.50 24.94
N GLU A 132 -7.94 -9.02 25.61
CA GLU A 132 -7.60 -8.61 26.99
C GLU A 132 -7.21 -7.13 27.04
N GLU A 133 -6.45 -6.69 26.05
CA GLU A 133 -5.92 -5.35 25.88
C GLU A 133 -6.37 -4.77 24.53
N PHE A 134 -6.65 -3.47 24.52
CA PHE A 134 -7.07 -2.74 23.32
C PHE A 134 -6.25 -1.46 23.20
N SER A 135 -5.38 -1.40 22.20
CA SER A 135 -4.53 -0.24 21.92
C SER A 135 -4.94 0.41 20.60
N VAL A 136 -5.05 1.74 20.60
CA VAL A 136 -5.20 2.54 19.37
C VAL A 136 -3.96 3.37 19.15
N TYR A 137 -3.43 3.33 17.93
CA TYR A 137 -2.28 4.11 17.51
C TYR A 137 -2.68 5.21 16.53
N ASP A 138 -2.06 6.38 16.67
CA ASP A 138 -1.99 7.40 15.62
C ASP A 138 -0.93 6.98 14.60
N THR A 139 -1.40 6.43 13.48
CA THR A 139 -0.54 5.83 12.46
C THR A 139 -0.07 6.83 11.42
N ARG A 140 -0.27 8.14 11.67
CA ARG A 140 0.32 9.23 10.86
C ARG A 140 1.76 9.51 11.27
N ILE A 141 2.17 9.08 12.46
CA ILE A 141 3.52 9.27 12.98
C ILE A 141 4.42 8.14 12.45
N LYS A 142 5.45 8.52 11.68
CA LYS A 142 6.43 7.60 11.09
C LYS A 142 6.97 6.62 12.15
N PRO A 143 6.84 5.30 11.93
CA PRO A 143 7.28 4.31 12.91
C PRO A 143 8.79 4.06 12.79
N HIS A 144 9.43 3.81 13.94
CA HIS A 144 10.80 3.32 14.00
C HIS A 144 10.87 1.95 14.68
N PRO A 145 11.77 1.03 14.26
CA PRO A 145 11.90 -0.32 14.83
C PRO A 145 12.14 -0.34 16.35
N ASN A 146 12.80 0.70 16.85
CA ASN A 146 13.19 0.84 18.25
C ASN A 146 12.18 1.67 19.06
N ASP A 147 11.04 2.04 18.48
CA ASP A 147 10.00 2.79 19.19
C ASP A 147 9.45 1.99 20.37
N ASN A 148 9.34 2.64 21.52
CA ASN A 148 8.58 2.08 22.64
C ASN A 148 7.10 1.90 22.21
N PRO A 149 6.39 0.85 22.67
CA PRO A 149 4.96 0.65 22.31
C PRO A 149 4.02 1.78 22.77
N SER A 150 4.48 2.70 23.63
CA SER A 150 3.72 3.91 23.98
C SER A 150 3.80 5.01 22.91
N VAL A 151 4.80 4.97 22.03
CA VAL A 151 4.96 5.96 20.94
C VAL A 151 3.73 5.89 20.04
N ALA A 152 3.12 7.04 19.80
CA ALA A 152 1.89 7.21 19.03
C ALA A 152 0.67 6.45 19.56
N ARG A 153 0.72 5.79 20.73
CA ARG A 153 -0.44 5.13 21.33
C ARG A 153 -1.33 6.18 22.00
N ILE A 154 -2.48 6.46 21.40
CA ILE A 154 -3.40 7.52 21.84
C ILE A 154 -4.49 7.01 22.77
N PHE A 155 -4.73 5.70 22.78
CA PHE A 155 -5.69 5.07 23.66
C PHE A 155 -5.22 3.67 24.02
N TYR A 156 -5.47 3.29 25.27
CA TYR A 156 -5.23 1.95 25.80
C TYR A 156 -6.26 1.66 26.89
N CYS A 157 -6.85 0.47 26.85
CA CYS A 157 -7.62 -0.05 27.97
C CYS A 157 -7.53 -1.58 28.02
N LYS A 158 -7.89 -2.15 29.17
CA LYS A 158 -8.11 -3.58 29.33
C LYS A 158 -9.58 -3.92 29.14
N TYR A 159 -9.88 -5.19 28.92
CA TYR A 159 -11.24 -5.70 28.78
C TYR A 159 -12.16 -5.32 29.97
N THR A 160 -11.60 -5.23 31.17
CA THR A 160 -12.30 -4.77 32.39
C THR A 160 -12.78 -3.32 32.33
N ASP A 161 -12.18 -2.51 31.46
CA ASP A 161 -12.51 -1.09 31.28
C ASP A 161 -13.34 -0.83 30.01
N TYR A 162 -13.66 -1.86 29.20
CA TYR A 162 -14.43 -1.69 27.97
C TYR A 162 -15.75 -0.97 28.21
N ALA A 163 -16.52 -1.37 29.23
CA ALA A 163 -17.78 -0.71 29.54
C ALA A 163 -17.61 0.78 29.91
N LYS A 164 -16.51 1.13 30.60
CA LYS A 164 -16.22 2.51 31.02
C LYS A 164 -15.70 3.38 29.87
N LYS A 165 -14.98 2.76 28.93
CA LYS A 165 -14.38 3.45 27.77
C LYS A 165 -15.15 3.23 26.47
N PHE A 166 -16.33 2.63 26.55
CA PHE A 166 -17.12 2.21 25.40
C PHE A 166 -17.50 3.36 24.50
N ASP A 167 -17.80 4.53 25.06
CA ASP A 167 -18.15 5.72 24.28
C ASP A 167 -17.06 6.06 23.27
N PHE A 168 -15.79 6.09 23.69
CA PHE A 168 -14.68 6.34 22.77
C PHE A 168 -14.59 5.26 21.68
N ILE A 169 -14.68 3.98 22.06
CA ILE A 169 -14.55 2.86 21.12
C ILE A 169 -15.68 2.91 20.08
N TYR A 170 -16.93 3.01 20.54
CA TYR A 170 -18.10 3.02 19.68
C TYR A 170 -18.13 4.26 18.80
N ASP A 171 -17.92 5.45 19.38
CA ASP A 171 -18.02 6.70 18.64
C ASP A 171 -16.84 6.88 17.67
N THR A 172 -15.74 6.15 17.82
CA THR A 172 -14.59 6.20 16.89
C THR A 172 -14.67 5.08 15.84
N PHE A 173 -14.95 3.84 16.24
CA PHE A 173 -14.75 2.65 15.39
C PHE A 173 -16.03 1.91 14.99
N SER A 174 -17.22 2.31 15.47
CA SER A 174 -18.46 1.71 14.96
C SER A 174 -18.76 2.17 13.54
N LYS A 175 -19.34 1.26 12.74
CA LYS A 175 -19.66 1.53 11.33
C LYS A 175 -20.54 2.78 11.18
N ASP A 176 -21.58 2.89 12.01
CA ASP A 176 -22.50 4.04 12.02
C ASP A 176 -21.78 5.35 12.35
N ALA A 177 -20.88 5.34 13.33
CA ALA A 177 -20.16 6.54 13.72
C ALA A 177 -19.21 7.01 12.60
N ILE A 178 -18.50 6.09 11.94
CA ILE A 178 -17.66 6.42 10.79
C ILE A 178 -18.49 7.00 9.63
N LEU A 179 -19.64 6.39 9.30
CA LEU A 179 -20.56 6.92 8.27
C LEU A 179 -21.07 8.33 8.59
N LYS A 180 -21.18 8.67 9.88
CA LYS A 180 -21.57 10.00 10.38
C LYS A 180 -20.36 10.93 10.62
N GLY A 181 -19.18 10.56 10.11
CA GLY A 181 -17.98 11.38 10.12
C GLY A 181 -17.37 11.64 11.50
N SER A 182 -17.66 10.82 12.52
CA SER A 182 -17.01 10.98 13.84
C SER A 182 -15.53 10.65 13.81
N PHE A 183 -15.16 9.60 13.07
CA PHE A 183 -13.77 9.18 12.86
C PHE A 183 -12.96 10.27 12.18
N ASP A 184 -13.48 10.81 11.07
CA ASP A 184 -12.83 11.90 10.35
C ASP A 184 -12.70 13.14 11.25
N ARG A 185 -13.77 13.55 11.95
CA ARG A 185 -13.70 14.67 12.92
C ARG A 185 -12.70 14.45 14.04
N TYR A 186 -12.58 13.23 14.58
CA TYR A 186 -11.58 12.92 15.60
C TYR A 186 -10.17 13.13 15.05
N VAL A 187 -9.91 12.57 13.86
CA VAL A 187 -8.62 12.70 13.16
C VAL A 187 -8.29 14.16 12.85
N GLU A 188 -9.30 14.95 12.46
CA GLU A 188 -9.17 16.38 12.15
C GLU A 188 -8.96 17.25 13.39
N SER A 189 -9.69 16.99 14.48
CA SER A 189 -9.53 17.71 15.74
C SER A 189 -8.14 17.50 16.37
N LYS A 190 -7.49 16.39 16.03
CA LYS A 190 -6.11 16.03 16.42
C LYS A 190 -5.09 16.31 15.32
N LYS A 191 -5.43 17.06 14.27
CA LYS A 191 -4.46 17.49 13.24
C LYS A 191 -3.51 18.52 13.85
N ASN A 192 -2.27 18.10 14.07
CA ASN A 192 -1.17 18.91 13.53
C ASN A 192 -1.29 18.80 11.98
N LYS A 193 -1.33 19.92 11.26
CA LYS A 193 -1.77 20.09 9.85
C LYS A 193 -1.05 19.26 8.75
N LYS A 194 -0.43 18.10 9.00
CA LYS A 194 0.53 17.46 8.07
C LYS A 194 0.34 15.98 7.68
N GLY A 195 -0.55 15.22 8.33
CA GLY A 195 -0.45 13.75 8.37
C GLY A 195 -0.53 12.92 7.07
N THR A 196 -1.43 13.20 6.13
CA THR A 196 -1.57 12.32 4.93
C THR A 196 -0.54 12.60 3.83
N SER A 197 -0.02 13.84 3.76
CA SER A 197 1.08 14.21 2.85
C SER A 197 2.46 13.76 3.35
N GLU A 198 2.54 13.31 4.60
CA GLU A 198 3.83 13.08 5.28
C GLU A 198 4.50 11.80 4.80
N VAL A 199 3.74 10.75 4.51
CA VAL A 199 4.27 9.49 3.96
C VAL A 199 4.96 9.73 2.62
N ASP A 200 4.28 10.42 1.69
CA ASP A 200 4.82 10.74 0.36
C ASP A 200 6.07 11.59 0.47
N LYS A 201 6.03 12.64 1.30
CA LYS A 201 7.18 13.54 1.53
C LYS A 201 8.37 12.80 2.14
N GLU A 202 8.13 11.96 3.13
CA GLU A 202 9.18 11.19 3.80
C GLU A 202 9.78 10.12 2.87
N PHE A 203 8.96 9.49 2.04
CA PHE A 203 9.43 8.51 1.06
C PHE A 203 10.20 9.19 -0.08
N LEU A 204 9.74 10.34 -0.55
CA LEU A 204 10.48 11.16 -1.52
C LEU A 204 11.83 11.59 -0.96
N LYS A 205 11.90 12.03 0.30
CA LYS A 205 13.19 12.35 0.95
C LYS A 205 14.14 11.16 1.00
N LEU A 206 13.61 9.95 1.21
CA LEU A 206 14.40 8.72 1.17
C LEU A 206 15.01 8.51 -0.23
N ILE A 207 14.20 8.67 -1.29
CA ILE A 207 14.67 8.56 -2.67
C ILE A 207 15.67 9.67 -3.02
N ASP A 208 15.39 10.92 -2.66
CA ASP A 208 16.32 12.05 -2.89
C ASP A 208 17.68 11.78 -2.23
N LYS A 209 17.70 11.20 -1.03
CA LYS A 209 18.93 10.78 -0.35
C LYS A 209 19.66 9.69 -1.13
N TRP A 210 18.95 8.71 -1.71
CA TRP A 210 19.57 7.71 -2.57
C TRP A 210 20.13 8.33 -3.85
N ARG A 211 19.39 9.24 -4.50
CA ARG A 211 19.85 9.97 -5.69
C ARG A 211 21.14 10.70 -5.41
N GLU A 212 21.20 11.46 -4.33
CA GLU A 212 22.39 12.23 -3.96
C GLU A 212 23.59 11.31 -3.76
N LYS A 213 23.41 10.21 -3.03
CA LYS A 213 24.47 9.23 -2.75
C LYS A 213 24.96 8.51 -4.00
N LEU A 214 24.04 8.01 -4.83
CA LEU A 214 24.37 7.35 -6.09
C LEU A 214 25.05 8.32 -7.04
N ALA A 215 24.45 9.50 -7.26
CA ALA A 215 25.01 10.50 -8.17
C ALA A 215 26.42 10.92 -7.75
N ARG A 216 26.64 11.14 -6.45
CA ARG A 216 27.98 11.49 -5.95
C ARG A 216 28.97 10.36 -6.18
N ASN A 217 28.57 9.11 -5.93
CA ASN A 217 29.46 7.98 -6.12
C ASN A 217 29.78 7.74 -7.61
N ILE A 218 28.75 7.72 -8.46
CA ILE A 218 28.88 7.51 -9.90
C ILE A 218 29.74 8.61 -10.52
N ALA A 219 29.51 9.89 -10.18
CA ALA A 219 30.31 11.00 -10.70
C ALA A 219 31.80 10.91 -10.27
N LEU A 220 32.09 10.39 -9.07
CA LEU A 220 33.47 10.21 -8.60
C LEU A 220 34.17 9.00 -9.23
N ARG A 221 33.44 7.93 -9.52
CA ARG A 221 33.99 6.68 -10.05
C ARG A 221 34.03 6.63 -11.58
N ASN A 222 33.24 7.47 -12.25
CA ASN A 222 33.06 7.45 -13.70
C ASN A 222 33.23 8.88 -14.25
N SER A 223 34.48 9.35 -14.37
CA SER A 223 34.81 10.74 -14.72
C SER A 223 34.35 11.18 -16.11
N ASN A 224 34.07 10.23 -17.00
CA ASN A 224 33.77 10.50 -18.41
C ASN A 224 32.26 10.62 -18.69
N LEU A 225 31.40 10.42 -17.68
CA LEU A 225 29.96 10.52 -17.87
C LEU A 225 29.53 11.98 -18.02
N SER A 226 28.72 12.23 -19.04
CA SER A 226 27.97 13.47 -19.16
C SER A 226 26.93 13.60 -18.03
N LEU A 227 26.47 14.82 -17.80
CA LEU A 227 25.42 15.08 -16.81
C LEU A 227 24.12 14.34 -17.15
N TYR A 228 23.83 14.19 -18.44
CA TYR A 228 22.67 13.43 -18.91
C TYR A 228 22.79 11.95 -18.53
N GLU A 229 23.92 11.31 -18.86
CA GLU A 229 24.16 9.90 -18.55
C GLU A 229 24.17 9.63 -17.04
N LEU A 230 24.72 10.55 -16.25
CA LEU A 230 24.67 10.48 -14.79
C LEU A 230 23.24 10.49 -14.26
N ASN A 231 22.40 11.42 -14.73
CA ASN A 231 20.99 11.49 -14.32
C ASN A 231 20.24 10.22 -14.72
N TYR A 232 20.43 9.77 -15.96
CA TYR A 232 19.83 8.56 -16.51
C TYR A 232 20.19 7.32 -15.69
N ALA A 233 21.49 7.11 -15.40
CA ALA A 233 21.94 5.94 -14.65
C ALA A 233 21.39 5.90 -13.23
N VAL A 234 21.41 7.04 -12.52
CA VAL A 234 20.86 7.15 -11.16
C VAL A 234 19.37 6.82 -11.15
N GLN A 235 18.62 7.34 -12.12
CA GLN A 235 17.19 7.09 -12.26
C GLN A 235 16.90 5.61 -12.52
N LYS A 236 17.52 5.03 -13.56
CA LYS A 236 17.31 3.61 -13.92
C LYS A 236 17.65 2.67 -12.77
N ILE A 237 18.73 2.90 -12.03
CA ILE A 237 19.09 2.06 -10.88
C ILE A 237 18.00 2.11 -9.79
N ILE A 238 17.56 3.31 -9.41
CA ILE A 238 16.52 3.48 -8.38
C ILE A 238 15.20 2.85 -8.82
N ASP A 239 14.78 3.11 -10.05
CA ASP A 239 13.52 2.62 -10.60
C ASP A 239 13.48 1.09 -10.64
N ARG A 240 14.56 0.46 -11.08
CA ARG A 240 14.69 -1.01 -11.09
C ARG A 240 14.66 -1.62 -9.69
N ILE A 241 15.34 -1.00 -8.71
CA ILE A 241 15.31 -1.46 -7.32
C ILE A 241 13.90 -1.35 -6.74
N ILE A 242 13.24 -0.20 -6.92
CA ILE A 242 11.87 0.03 -6.42
C ILE A 242 10.90 -0.96 -7.08
N PHE A 243 10.97 -1.12 -8.40
CA PHE A 243 10.13 -2.06 -9.14
C PHE A 243 10.27 -3.48 -8.61
N LEU A 244 11.50 -3.99 -8.51
CA LEU A 244 11.75 -5.35 -8.02
C LEU A 244 11.30 -5.51 -6.57
N ARG A 245 11.51 -4.49 -5.72
CA ARG A 245 11.04 -4.55 -4.34
C ARG A 245 9.52 -4.64 -4.25
N ILE A 246 8.79 -3.90 -5.08
CA ILE A 246 7.33 -4.01 -5.18
C ILE A 246 6.92 -5.38 -5.71
N ALA A 247 7.63 -5.90 -6.71
CA ALA A 247 7.37 -7.22 -7.28
C ALA A 247 7.55 -8.33 -6.24
N GLU A 248 8.57 -8.25 -5.40
CA GLU A 248 8.80 -9.17 -4.28
C GLU A 248 7.64 -9.11 -3.26
N ASP A 249 7.23 -7.91 -2.84
CA ASP A 249 6.14 -7.74 -1.85
C ASP A 249 4.77 -8.13 -2.38
N ARG A 250 4.58 -8.07 -3.70
CA ARG A 250 3.36 -8.53 -4.38
C ARG A 250 3.43 -9.99 -4.81
N GLN A 251 4.46 -10.73 -4.41
CA GLN A 251 4.66 -12.16 -4.73
C GLN A 251 4.75 -12.44 -6.24
N ILE A 252 5.14 -11.44 -7.02
CA ILE A 252 5.52 -11.61 -8.41
C ILE A 252 6.96 -12.17 -8.44
N GLU A 253 7.84 -11.66 -7.58
CA GLU A 253 9.18 -12.18 -7.32
C GLU A 253 9.27 -12.88 -5.96
N ASP A 254 10.27 -13.76 -5.81
CA ASP A 254 10.58 -14.35 -4.51
C ASP A 254 11.12 -13.29 -3.56
N TYR A 255 10.59 -13.27 -2.34
CA TYR A 255 10.99 -12.29 -1.33
C TYR A 255 12.49 -12.41 -0.99
N GLY A 256 13.19 -11.27 -0.95
CA GLY A 256 14.57 -11.19 -0.50
C GLY A 256 15.63 -11.42 -1.59
N LYS A 257 15.25 -11.50 -2.87
CA LYS A 257 16.21 -11.58 -3.99
C LYS A 257 17.20 -10.43 -3.96
N LEU A 258 16.73 -9.19 -3.80
CA LEU A 258 17.62 -8.04 -3.63
C LEU A 258 18.38 -8.09 -2.29
N GLN A 259 17.79 -8.63 -1.22
CA GLN A 259 18.40 -8.69 0.10
C GLN A 259 19.69 -9.52 0.13
N VAL A 260 19.81 -10.54 -0.72
CA VAL A 260 21.02 -11.37 -0.86
C VAL A 260 22.26 -10.52 -1.21
N LEU A 261 22.07 -9.37 -1.86
CA LEU A 261 23.14 -8.43 -2.20
C LEU A 261 23.86 -7.84 -0.98
N GLN A 262 23.28 -7.94 0.22
CA GLN A 262 23.94 -7.53 1.47
C GLN A 262 25.21 -8.37 1.75
N ASN A 263 25.22 -9.62 1.29
CA ASN A 263 26.29 -10.58 1.54
C ASN A 263 27.38 -10.47 0.48
N GLY A 264 28.67 -10.46 0.86
CA GLY A 264 29.80 -10.49 -0.09
C GLY A 264 30.17 -9.13 -0.72
N THR A 265 31.01 -9.18 -1.76
CA THR A 265 31.51 -8.01 -2.53
C THR A 265 30.92 -8.01 -3.94
N ASN A 266 31.37 -7.09 -4.82
CA ASN A 266 30.90 -6.95 -6.20
C ASN A 266 29.37 -6.86 -6.27
N VAL A 267 28.81 -5.98 -5.45
CA VAL A 267 27.38 -5.86 -5.22
C VAL A 267 26.69 -5.30 -6.47
N TYR A 268 27.30 -4.31 -7.13
CA TYR A 268 26.72 -3.72 -8.34
C TYR A 268 26.69 -4.73 -9.50
N GLY A 269 27.77 -5.50 -9.71
CA GLY A 269 27.77 -6.57 -10.72
C GLY A 269 26.67 -7.60 -10.50
N ARG A 270 26.46 -8.05 -9.26
CA ARG A 270 25.37 -8.96 -8.91
C ARG A 270 23.98 -8.32 -9.01
N LEU A 271 23.86 -7.02 -8.72
CA LEU A 271 22.62 -6.27 -8.96
C LEU A 271 22.27 -6.27 -10.46
N MET A 272 23.27 -6.10 -11.33
CA MET A 272 23.07 -6.16 -12.78
C MET A 272 22.63 -7.55 -13.26
N GLU A 273 23.13 -8.64 -12.66
CA GLU A 273 22.64 -9.99 -12.94
C GLU A 273 21.15 -10.13 -12.59
N ILE A 274 20.73 -9.62 -11.43
CA ILE A 274 19.30 -9.60 -11.04
C ILE A 274 18.48 -8.79 -12.06
N PHE A 275 19.00 -7.65 -12.52
CA PHE A 275 18.30 -6.84 -13.53
C PHE A 275 18.19 -7.53 -14.88
N ARG A 276 19.20 -8.28 -15.32
CA ARG A 276 19.13 -9.06 -16.57
C ARG A 276 18.10 -10.18 -16.48
N HIS A 277 18.01 -10.88 -15.35
CA HIS A 277 16.95 -11.86 -15.12
C HIS A 277 15.55 -11.22 -15.10
N ALA A 278 15.43 -9.98 -14.62
CA ALA A 278 14.19 -9.24 -14.68
C ALA A 278 13.82 -8.83 -16.13
N ASP A 279 14.81 -8.52 -16.96
CA ASP A 279 14.61 -8.20 -18.38
C ASP A 279 13.95 -9.37 -19.13
N GLU A 280 14.49 -10.58 -18.95
CA GLU A 280 13.96 -11.84 -19.52
C GLU A 280 12.49 -12.09 -19.13
N ARG A 281 12.04 -11.56 -17.98
CA ARG A 281 10.72 -11.83 -17.42
C ARG A 281 9.68 -10.77 -17.72
N TYR A 282 10.07 -9.49 -17.70
CA TYR A 282 9.11 -8.38 -17.70
C TYR A 282 9.02 -7.60 -19.01
N ASP A 283 10.06 -7.61 -19.85
CA ASP A 283 10.11 -6.89 -21.14
C ASP A 283 9.47 -5.48 -21.08
N SER A 284 9.77 -4.75 -20.00
CA SER A 284 9.00 -3.55 -19.61
C SER A 284 9.66 -2.24 -20.07
N GLY A 285 10.69 -2.31 -20.91
CA GLY A 285 11.57 -1.17 -21.26
C GLY A 285 12.41 -0.64 -20.09
N LEU A 286 12.01 -0.90 -18.84
CA LEU A 286 12.77 -0.56 -17.64
C LEU A 286 14.09 -1.33 -17.55
N PHE A 287 14.07 -2.59 -17.99
CA PHE A 287 15.23 -3.49 -17.95
C PHE A 287 15.89 -3.68 -19.32
N ASN A 288 15.43 -3.01 -20.39
CA ASN A 288 15.95 -3.22 -21.73
C ASN A 288 17.40 -2.74 -21.86
N PHE A 289 18.32 -3.69 -21.87
CA PHE A 289 19.77 -3.46 -21.98
C PHE A 289 20.26 -3.27 -23.42
N GLU A 290 19.44 -3.51 -24.44
CA GLU A 290 19.77 -3.13 -25.82
C GLU A 290 19.77 -1.59 -25.98
N SER A 291 18.85 -0.94 -25.27
CA SER A 291 18.75 0.53 -25.22
C SER A 291 19.60 1.18 -24.14
N ASP A 292 19.85 0.47 -23.03
CA ASP A 292 20.64 0.96 -21.90
C ASP A 292 22.09 0.47 -21.95
N ASN A 293 22.92 1.23 -22.64
CA ASN A 293 24.36 1.00 -22.73
C ASN A 293 25.16 1.71 -21.61
N ILE A 294 24.48 2.41 -20.69
CA ILE A 294 25.15 3.25 -19.68
C ILE A 294 25.26 2.48 -18.36
N THR A 295 24.14 1.99 -17.82
CA THR A 295 24.16 1.36 -16.49
C THR A 295 25.04 0.11 -16.39
N PRO A 296 25.23 -0.72 -17.44
CA PRO A 296 26.13 -1.87 -17.37
C PRO A 296 27.62 -1.49 -17.27
N GLU A 297 28.01 -0.34 -17.81
CA GLU A 297 29.41 0.07 -17.98
C GLU A 297 29.94 0.93 -16.82
N ILE A 298 29.07 1.34 -15.88
CA ILE A 298 29.47 2.18 -14.75
C ILE A 298 29.95 1.37 -13.56
N THR A 299 30.86 1.98 -12.79
CA THR A 299 31.32 1.48 -11.49
C THR A 299 30.56 2.16 -10.37
N VAL A 300 30.06 1.37 -9.41
CA VAL A 300 29.39 1.84 -8.20
C VAL A 300 29.96 1.10 -6.98
N ASP A 301 30.30 1.84 -5.92
CA ASP A 301 30.85 1.24 -4.70
C ASP A 301 29.79 0.40 -3.97
N ASP A 302 30.19 -0.80 -3.54
CA ASP A 302 29.32 -1.78 -2.86
C ASP A 302 28.51 -1.20 -1.71
N ASN A 303 29.13 -0.36 -0.89
CA ASN A 303 28.51 0.22 0.31
C ASN A 303 27.28 1.08 -0.03
N ILE A 304 27.28 1.74 -1.20
CA ILE A 304 26.16 2.59 -1.63
C ILE A 304 24.95 1.73 -1.95
N ILE A 305 25.15 0.67 -2.75
CA ILE A 305 24.07 -0.26 -3.10
C ILE A 305 23.57 -0.97 -1.84
N LYS A 306 24.48 -1.46 -0.98
CA LYS A 306 24.09 -2.10 0.28
C LYS A 306 23.23 -1.19 1.15
N GLU A 307 23.56 0.09 1.29
CA GLU A 307 22.74 1.02 2.08
C GLU A 307 21.33 1.20 1.49
N ILE A 308 21.22 1.34 0.17
CA ILE A 308 19.92 1.49 -0.51
C ILE A 308 19.07 0.23 -0.31
N ILE A 309 19.63 -0.93 -0.62
CA ILE A 309 18.95 -2.22 -0.47
C ILE A 309 18.51 -2.43 0.98
N LYS A 310 19.39 -2.18 1.95
CA LYS A 310 19.06 -2.28 3.37
C LYS A 310 17.87 -1.39 3.75
N SER A 311 17.82 -0.16 3.24
CA SER A 311 16.75 0.79 3.54
C SER A 311 15.38 0.46 2.95
N VAL A 312 15.28 -0.51 2.04
CA VAL A 312 14.00 -1.00 1.47
C VAL A 312 13.52 -2.32 2.07
N TYR A 313 14.28 -2.90 3.01
CA TYR A 313 13.91 -4.12 3.73
C TYR A 313 13.60 -3.85 5.20
N TYR A 314 12.77 -4.71 5.77
CA TYR A 314 12.57 -4.76 7.21
C TYR A 314 13.83 -5.31 7.91
N PRO A 315 14.16 -4.85 9.13
CA PRO A 315 13.40 -3.90 9.93
C PRO A 315 13.64 -2.44 9.58
N GLU A 316 14.68 -2.09 8.82
CA GLU A 316 15.04 -0.68 8.59
C GLU A 316 13.98 0.13 7.86
N SER A 317 13.29 -0.47 6.90
CA SER A 317 12.25 0.21 6.13
C SER A 317 11.00 0.44 7.00
N PRO A 318 10.57 1.70 7.17
CA PRO A 318 9.30 2.03 7.78
C PRO A 318 8.13 1.91 6.78
N TYR A 319 8.40 1.43 5.57
CA TYR A 319 7.43 1.28 4.49
C TYR A 319 7.17 -0.18 4.18
N GLU A 320 5.91 -0.47 3.88
CA GLU A 320 5.44 -1.76 3.39
C GLU A 320 5.05 -1.63 1.90
N PHE A 321 5.83 -2.21 1.00
CA PHE A 321 5.61 -1.99 -0.45
C PHE A 321 4.39 -2.74 -0.97
N SER A 322 3.91 -3.78 -0.27
CA SER A 322 2.66 -4.49 -0.64
C SER A 322 1.41 -3.61 -0.52
N VAL A 323 1.39 -2.64 0.39
CA VAL A 323 0.26 -1.74 0.62
C VAL A 323 0.47 -0.34 0.04
N LEU A 324 1.63 -0.09 -0.56
CA LEU A 324 1.96 1.19 -1.18
C LEU A 324 1.09 1.38 -2.43
N ASP A 325 0.28 2.45 -2.40
CA ASP A 325 -0.68 2.75 -3.45
C ASP A 325 0.05 3.11 -4.76
N VAL A 326 -0.53 2.75 -5.90
CA VAL A 326 -0.02 3.15 -7.22
C VAL A 326 0.00 4.69 -7.33
N GLU A 327 -0.92 5.37 -6.66
CA GLU A 327 -0.93 6.85 -6.59
C GLU A 327 0.33 7.39 -5.88
N ILE A 328 0.82 6.71 -4.83
CA ILE A 328 2.05 7.10 -4.14
C ILE A 328 3.22 7.01 -5.13
N LEU A 329 3.34 5.90 -5.85
CA LEU A 329 4.37 5.72 -6.87
C LEU A 329 4.27 6.80 -7.95
N GLY A 330 3.10 7.03 -8.53
CA GLY A 330 2.91 8.06 -9.54
C GLY A 330 3.34 9.45 -9.05
N ASN A 331 2.91 9.84 -7.86
CA ASN A 331 3.30 11.12 -7.26
C ASN A 331 4.81 11.24 -6.99
N ILE A 332 5.45 10.13 -6.60
CA ILE A 332 6.90 10.09 -6.39
C ILE A 332 7.62 10.20 -7.73
N TYR A 333 7.21 9.42 -8.74
CA TYR A 333 7.76 9.45 -10.09
C TYR A 333 7.68 10.86 -10.69
N GLU A 334 6.54 11.55 -10.54
CA GLU A 334 6.39 12.94 -10.95
C GLU A 334 7.39 13.89 -10.29
N GLN A 335 7.45 13.85 -8.96
CA GLN A 335 8.36 14.73 -8.22
C GLN A 335 9.82 14.37 -8.49
N PHE A 336 10.08 13.11 -8.84
CA PHE A 336 11.37 12.63 -9.27
C PHE A 336 11.76 13.20 -10.63
N LEU A 337 10.86 13.13 -11.63
CA LEU A 337 11.05 13.71 -12.97
C LEU A 337 11.18 15.22 -12.93
N GLY A 338 10.50 15.89 -12.01
CA GLY A 338 10.60 17.34 -11.83
C GLY A 338 11.96 17.84 -11.30
N LYS A 339 12.88 16.94 -10.94
CA LYS A 339 14.20 17.26 -10.38
C LYS A 339 15.34 16.76 -11.26
N THR A 340 16.40 17.55 -11.35
CA THR A 340 17.62 17.20 -12.06
C THR A 340 18.84 17.31 -11.14
N ILE A 341 19.81 16.43 -11.37
CA ILE A 341 21.13 16.50 -10.76
C ILE A 341 21.96 17.52 -11.55
N ARG A 342 22.59 18.45 -10.83
CA ARG A 342 23.63 19.36 -11.35
C ARG A 342 24.95 19.14 -10.61
N LEU A 343 26.05 19.32 -11.33
CA LEU A 343 27.39 19.37 -10.74
C LEU A 343 27.78 20.84 -10.52
N THR A 344 28.22 21.16 -9.32
CA THR A 344 28.79 22.49 -9.01
C THR A 344 30.21 22.61 -9.58
N ALA A 345 30.76 23.83 -9.60
CA ALA A 345 32.13 24.10 -10.04
C ALA A 345 33.21 23.26 -9.31
N HIS A 346 32.90 22.75 -8.11
CA HIS A 346 33.78 21.89 -7.32
C HIS A 346 33.42 20.39 -7.45
N HIS A 347 32.74 19.99 -8.53
CA HIS A 347 32.26 18.62 -8.77
C HIS A 347 31.38 18.06 -7.65
N ARG A 348 30.72 18.92 -6.86
CA ARG A 348 29.72 18.48 -5.88
C ARG A 348 28.38 18.32 -6.56
N VAL A 349 27.73 17.19 -6.30
CA VAL A 349 26.36 16.88 -6.73
C VAL A 349 25.37 17.75 -5.95
N LYS A 350 24.43 18.35 -6.67
CA LYS A 350 23.28 19.06 -6.12
C LYS A 350 22.03 18.64 -6.87
N ILE A 351 20.93 18.41 -6.14
CA ILE A 351 19.62 18.15 -6.73
C ILE A 351 18.84 19.48 -6.71
N ASP A 352 18.35 19.92 -7.86
CA ASP A 352 17.53 21.11 -8.00
C ASP A 352 16.29 20.79 -8.85
N ASP A 353 15.23 21.58 -8.69
CA ASP A 353 14.09 21.51 -9.61
C ASP A 353 14.51 21.88 -11.04
N LYS A 354 13.90 21.20 -12.01
CA LYS A 354 14.00 21.52 -13.43
C LYS A 354 13.53 22.97 -13.68
N PRO A 355 14.14 23.70 -14.64
CA PRO A 355 13.76 25.09 -14.93
C PRO A 355 12.27 25.27 -15.23
N GLU A 356 11.65 24.30 -15.91
CA GLU A 356 10.25 24.29 -16.30
C GLU A 356 9.35 24.19 -15.05
N VAL A 357 9.71 23.34 -14.10
CA VAL A 357 9.02 23.17 -12.82
C VAL A 357 9.10 24.45 -11.97
N LYS A 358 10.26 25.12 -11.96
CA LYS A 358 10.41 26.41 -11.27
C LYS A 358 9.53 27.49 -11.88
N LYS A 359 9.44 27.55 -13.22
CA LYS A 359 8.58 28.50 -13.95
C LYS A 359 7.09 28.23 -13.71
N ALA A 360 6.69 26.95 -13.63
CA ALA A 360 5.32 26.55 -13.34
C ALA A 360 4.93 26.77 -11.87
N GLY A 361 5.89 27.05 -10.98
CA GLY A 361 5.66 27.21 -9.55
C GLY A 361 5.49 25.89 -8.79
N GLY A 362 6.00 24.78 -9.34
CA GLY A 362 5.94 23.44 -8.76
C GLY A 362 5.41 22.37 -9.72
N VAL A 363 5.48 21.12 -9.30
CA VAL A 363 4.83 19.98 -9.97
C VAL A 363 3.42 19.84 -9.42
N TYR A 364 2.41 20.06 -10.27
CA TYR A 364 1.00 19.99 -9.86
C TYR A 364 0.39 18.66 -10.30
N TYR A 365 0.09 17.81 -9.33
CA TYR A 365 -0.67 16.59 -9.57
C TYR A 365 -2.17 16.90 -9.67
N THR A 366 -2.88 16.14 -10.49
CA THR A 366 -4.35 16.22 -10.52
C THR A 366 -4.91 15.37 -9.37
N PRO A 367 -5.59 15.96 -8.37
CA PRO A 367 -6.16 15.20 -7.27
C PRO A 367 -7.07 14.07 -7.74
N LYS A 368 -7.03 12.91 -7.05
CA LYS A 368 -7.82 11.73 -7.43
C LYS A 368 -9.29 12.02 -7.69
N TYR A 369 -9.94 12.86 -6.88
CA TYR A 369 -11.35 13.19 -7.08
C TYR A 369 -11.62 13.94 -8.40
N ILE A 370 -10.64 14.73 -8.89
CA ILE A 370 -10.71 15.40 -10.20
C ILE A 370 -10.52 14.36 -11.31
N VAL A 371 -9.51 13.48 -11.17
CA VAL A 371 -9.29 12.39 -12.13
C VAL A 371 -10.55 11.52 -12.23
N ASP A 372 -11.08 11.04 -11.11
CA ASP A 372 -12.27 10.19 -11.05
C ASP A 372 -13.49 10.90 -11.67
N TYR A 373 -13.66 12.20 -11.40
CA TYR A 373 -14.72 13.01 -12.00
C TYR A 373 -14.57 13.11 -13.53
N ILE A 374 -13.39 13.46 -14.03
CA ILE A 374 -13.14 13.62 -15.47
C ILE A 374 -13.28 12.27 -16.18
N VAL A 375 -12.69 11.20 -15.66
CA VAL A 375 -12.77 9.85 -16.24
C VAL A 375 -14.23 9.38 -16.31
N LYS A 376 -15.00 9.58 -15.23
CA LYS A 376 -16.43 9.23 -15.22
C LYS A 376 -17.22 9.99 -16.30
N ASN A 377 -16.97 11.29 -16.46
CA ASN A 377 -17.70 12.14 -17.41
C ASN A 377 -17.14 12.10 -18.84
N THR A 378 -16.04 11.38 -19.08
CA THR A 378 -15.45 11.21 -20.42
C THR A 378 -15.49 9.74 -20.83
N VAL A 379 -14.58 8.91 -20.30
CA VAL A 379 -14.52 7.46 -20.55
C VAL A 379 -15.83 6.79 -20.16
N GLY A 380 -16.41 7.15 -19.02
CA GLY A 380 -17.68 6.59 -18.55
C GLY A 380 -18.85 6.84 -19.49
N GLU A 381 -19.00 8.06 -19.99
CA GLU A 381 -20.02 8.39 -21.00
C GLU A 381 -19.68 7.73 -22.36
N ALA A 382 -18.41 7.67 -22.74
CA ALA A 382 -17.98 7.03 -23.98
C ALA A 382 -18.27 5.52 -24.02
N ILE A 383 -18.22 4.81 -22.88
CA ILE A 383 -18.50 3.36 -22.83
C ILE A 383 -19.95 3.02 -22.45
N LYS A 384 -20.78 4.02 -22.16
CA LYS A 384 -22.15 3.85 -21.69
C LYS A 384 -22.97 3.00 -22.66
N GLY A 385 -23.58 1.93 -22.13
CA GLY A 385 -24.39 0.98 -22.90
C GLY A 385 -23.59 0.07 -23.84
N LYS A 386 -22.25 0.10 -23.85
CA LYS A 386 -21.41 -0.73 -24.73
C LYS A 386 -21.01 -2.05 -24.05
N THR A 387 -20.98 -3.12 -24.83
CA THR A 387 -20.41 -4.41 -24.38
C THR A 387 -18.89 -4.35 -24.31
N PRO A 388 -18.21 -5.21 -23.52
CA PRO A 388 -16.76 -5.34 -23.53
C PRO A 388 -16.16 -5.41 -24.94
N LYS A 389 -16.77 -6.20 -25.84
CA LYS A 389 -16.33 -6.36 -27.24
C LYS A 389 -16.41 -5.06 -28.05
N GLN A 390 -17.39 -4.20 -27.77
CA GLN A 390 -17.49 -2.89 -28.41
C GLN A 390 -16.46 -1.91 -27.84
N ILE A 391 -16.16 -2.01 -26.54
CA ILE A 391 -15.16 -1.18 -25.86
C ILE A 391 -13.75 -1.48 -26.39
N GLU A 392 -13.46 -2.69 -26.87
CA GLU A 392 -12.16 -3.02 -27.51
C GLU A 392 -11.79 -2.08 -28.66
N LYS A 393 -12.78 -1.46 -29.30
CA LYS A 393 -12.57 -0.53 -30.42
C LYS A 393 -12.25 0.91 -29.96
N ILE A 394 -12.32 1.20 -28.67
CA ILE A 394 -12.10 2.54 -28.12
C ILE A 394 -10.64 2.69 -27.69
N LYS A 395 -9.97 3.75 -28.13
CA LYS A 395 -8.60 4.09 -27.74
C LYS A 395 -8.65 5.34 -26.87
N ILE A 396 -8.05 5.26 -25.68
CA ILE A 396 -7.97 6.35 -24.71
C ILE A 396 -6.53 6.86 -24.74
N LEU A 397 -6.35 8.12 -25.11
CA LEU A 397 -5.06 8.77 -25.20
C LEU A 397 -4.98 9.90 -24.17
N ASP A 398 -3.90 9.91 -23.40
CA ASP A 398 -3.44 11.10 -22.67
C ASP A 398 -2.15 11.61 -23.32
N PRO A 399 -2.19 12.74 -24.06
CA PRO A 399 -1.05 13.22 -24.84
C PRO A 399 0.02 13.94 -24.01
N ALA A 400 -0.20 14.12 -22.71
CA ALA A 400 0.74 14.74 -21.78
C ALA A 400 0.59 14.05 -20.41
N CYS A 401 0.84 12.74 -20.39
CA CYS A 401 0.35 11.88 -19.33
C CYS A 401 1.13 11.99 -18.02
N GLY A 402 2.36 12.51 -18.04
CA GLY A 402 3.30 12.39 -16.92
C GLY A 402 3.33 10.95 -16.42
N SER A 403 3.07 10.80 -15.13
CA SER A 403 2.96 9.58 -14.34
C SER A 403 1.75 8.72 -14.68
N GLY A 404 0.92 9.17 -15.60
CA GLY A 404 -0.23 8.44 -16.10
C GLY A 404 -1.42 8.47 -15.15
N SER A 405 -1.61 9.51 -14.33
CA SER A 405 -2.73 9.59 -13.37
C SER A 405 -4.10 9.39 -14.05
N PHE A 406 -4.34 10.04 -15.20
CA PHE A 406 -5.57 9.83 -15.97
C PHE A 406 -5.61 8.46 -16.65
N LEU A 407 -4.48 7.95 -17.13
CA LEU A 407 -4.38 6.61 -17.75
C LEU A 407 -4.72 5.50 -16.75
N LEU A 408 -4.19 5.59 -15.53
CA LEU A 408 -4.50 4.70 -14.42
C LEU A 408 -5.97 4.81 -14.01
N GLY A 409 -6.50 6.04 -13.92
CA GLY A 409 -7.92 6.28 -13.63
C GLY A 409 -8.84 5.66 -14.68
N ALA A 410 -8.56 5.89 -15.96
CA ALA A 410 -9.29 5.31 -17.09
C ALA A 410 -9.19 3.78 -17.11
N TYR A 411 -7.99 3.24 -16.90
CA TYR A 411 -7.78 1.79 -16.84
C TYR A 411 -8.58 1.14 -15.71
N GLN A 412 -8.51 1.69 -14.50
CA GLN A 412 -9.28 1.19 -13.36
C GLN A 412 -10.79 1.28 -13.62
N TYR A 413 -11.26 2.35 -14.28
CA TYR A 413 -12.66 2.49 -14.67
C TYR A 413 -13.10 1.37 -15.64
N LEU A 414 -12.27 1.07 -16.65
CA LEU A 414 -12.51 -0.04 -17.57
C LEU A 414 -12.53 -1.39 -16.84
N LEU A 415 -11.57 -1.66 -15.94
CA LEU A 415 -11.54 -2.90 -15.16
C LEU A 415 -12.81 -3.07 -14.32
N ASN A 416 -13.24 -2.02 -13.61
CA ASN A 416 -14.46 -2.05 -12.80
C ASN A 416 -15.69 -2.35 -13.68
N TYR A 417 -15.79 -1.70 -14.84
CA TYR A 417 -16.87 -1.92 -15.79
C TYR A 417 -16.89 -3.36 -16.32
N HIS A 418 -15.73 -3.89 -16.74
CA HIS A 418 -15.60 -5.24 -17.27
C HIS A 418 -15.96 -6.28 -16.21
N LEU A 419 -15.45 -6.13 -14.98
CA LEU A 419 -15.76 -7.05 -13.89
C LEU A 419 -17.25 -7.06 -13.58
N TYR A 420 -17.87 -5.88 -13.50
CA TYR A 420 -19.32 -5.76 -13.31
C TYR A 420 -20.09 -6.48 -14.43
N TRP A 421 -19.72 -6.26 -15.69
CA TRP A 421 -20.38 -6.88 -16.83
C TRP A 421 -20.21 -8.41 -16.85
N TYR A 422 -18.98 -8.90 -16.63
CA TYR A 422 -18.66 -10.33 -16.62
C TYR A 422 -19.31 -11.07 -15.47
N SER A 423 -19.53 -10.40 -14.33
CA SER A 423 -20.13 -11.00 -13.13
C SER A 423 -21.66 -11.03 -13.16
N LYS A 424 -22.32 -10.48 -14.19
CA LYS A 424 -23.78 -10.59 -14.35
C LYS A 424 -24.17 -12.03 -14.66
N GLN A 425 -25.29 -12.50 -14.11
CA GLN A 425 -25.79 -13.87 -14.29
C GLN A 425 -25.82 -14.31 -15.77
N GLU A 426 -26.28 -13.44 -16.67
CA GLU A 426 -26.36 -13.71 -18.12
C GLU A 426 -25.00 -13.92 -18.82
N ASN A 427 -23.90 -13.41 -18.23
CA ASN A 427 -22.56 -13.43 -18.82
C ASN A 427 -21.57 -14.31 -18.05
N LEU A 428 -21.90 -14.70 -16.82
CA LEU A 428 -21.00 -15.31 -15.85
C LEU A 428 -20.36 -16.58 -16.37
N GLU A 429 -21.18 -17.54 -16.81
CA GLU A 429 -20.70 -18.85 -17.27
C GLU A 429 -19.75 -18.71 -18.46
N LYS A 430 -20.13 -17.91 -19.46
CA LYS A 430 -19.31 -17.63 -20.64
C LYS A 430 -18.01 -16.91 -20.28
N SER A 431 -18.04 -16.03 -19.29
CA SER A 431 -16.88 -15.25 -18.88
C SER A 431 -15.86 -16.09 -18.11
N LEU A 432 -16.33 -17.04 -17.30
CA LEU A 432 -15.50 -18.06 -16.64
C LEU A 432 -14.88 -19.02 -17.67
N GLN A 433 -15.68 -19.59 -18.56
CA GLN A 433 -15.21 -20.52 -19.61
C GLN A 433 -14.15 -19.88 -20.53
N ARG A 434 -14.27 -18.58 -20.80
CA ARG A 434 -13.30 -17.83 -21.64
C ARG A 434 -12.10 -17.28 -20.85
N GLY A 435 -11.98 -17.60 -19.57
CA GLY A 435 -10.88 -17.12 -18.72
C GLY A 435 -10.81 -15.60 -18.57
N LYS A 436 -11.96 -14.90 -18.66
CA LYS A 436 -12.03 -13.43 -18.47
C LYS A 436 -12.04 -13.06 -16.99
N ILE A 437 -12.69 -13.90 -16.19
CA ILE A 437 -12.74 -13.80 -14.73
C ILE A 437 -12.42 -15.15 -14.10
N ILE A 438 -11.97 -15.11 -12.85
CA ILE A 438 -11.79 -16.27 -11.97
C ILE A 438 -12.62 -16.07 -10.71
N GLN A 439 -13.06 -17.17 -10.10
CA GLN A 439 -13.76 -17.15 -8.83
C GLN A 439 -12.75 -17.25 -7.69
N THR A 440 -12.71 -16.24 -6.80
CA THR A 440 -11.79 -16.22 -5.64
C THR A 440 -12.43 -16.77 -4.38
N SER A 441 -13.76 -16.65 -4.24
CA SER A 441 -14.54 -17.27 -3.18
C SER A 441 -16.00 -17.43 -3.66
N SER A 442 -16.85 -18.10 -2.87
CA SER A 442 -18.27 -18.26 -3.23
C SER A 442 -18.90 -16.90 -3.53
N GLY A 443 -19.37 -16.71 -4.77
CA GLY A 443 -19.99 -15.46 -5.25
C GLY A 443 -19.03 -14.27 -5.49
N SER A 444 -17.71 -14.46 -5.40
CA SER A 444 -16.72 -13.39 -5.61
C SER A 444 -15.81 -13.67 -6.81
N TYR A 445 -15.67 -12.68 -7.69
CA TYR A 445 -14.93 -12.81 -8.94
C TYR A 445 -13.85 -11.73 -9.09
N GLN A 446 -12.78 -12.07 -9.80
CA GLN A 446 -11.73 -11.13 -10.20
C GLN A 446 -11.39 -11.29 -11.69
N ILE A 447 -11.02 -10.20 -12.36
CA ILE A 447 -10.51 -10.24 -13.73
C ILE A 447 -9.14 -10.94 -13.75
N THR A 448 -8.94 -11.86 -14.70
CA THR A 448 -7.66 -12.56 -14.89
C THR A 448 -6.53 -11.61 -15.30
N VAL A 449 -5.29 -12.01 -15.04
CA VAL A 449 -4.10 -11.22 -15.44
C VAL A 449 -4.06 -11.01 -16.95
N ALA A 450 -4.34 -12.06 -17.73
CA ALA A 450 -4.37 -11.99 -19.19
C ALA A 450 -5.43 -10.98 -19.69
N GLU A 451 -6.61 -10.96 -19.07
CA GLU A 451 -7.66 -10.02 -19.47
C GLU A 451 -7.34 -8.57 -19.05
N LYS A 452 -6.74 -8.38 -17.87
CA LYS A 452 -6.21 -7.08 -17.44
C LYS A 452 -5.17 -6.55 -18.43
N GLN A 453 -4.21 -7.38 -18.84
CA GLN A 453 -3.18 -7.03 -19.81
C GLN A 453 -3.78 -6.67 -21.17
N ARG A 454 -4.74 -7.47 -21.65
CA ARG A 454 -5.44 -7.21 -22.91
C ARG A 454 -6.13 -5.85 -22.90
N ILE A 455 -6.88 -5.52 -21.84
CA ILE A 455 -7.56 -4.22 -21.71
C ILE A 455 -6.53 -3.09 -21.68
N LEU A 456 -5.43 -3.25 -20.95
CA LEU A 456 -4.38 -2.23 -20.84
C LEU A 456 -3.76 -1.92 -22.21
N ILE A 457 -3.17 -2.94 -22.86
CA ILE A 457 -2.45 -2.80 -24.14
C ILE A 457 -3.39 -2.32 -25.24
N ASN A 458 -4.64 -2.77 -25.22
CA ASN A 458 -5.57 -2.42 -26.28
C ASN A 458 -6.18 -1.03 -26.12
N ASN A 459 -6.44 -0.54 -24.90
CA ASN A 459 -7.28 0.64 -24.71
C ASN A 459 -6.54 1.88 -24.19
N ILE A 460 -5.37 1.74 -23.57
CA ILE A 460 -4.71 2.83 -22.82
C ILE A 460 -3.41 3.23 -23.51
N PHE A 461 -3.29 4.51 -23.87
CA PHE A 461 -2.14 5.08 -24.57
C PHE A 461 -1.72 6.41 -23.94
N GLY A 462 -0.43 6.61 -23.78
CA GLY A 462 0.14 7.82 -23.19
C GLY A 462 1.30 8.36 -24.02
N VAL A 463 1.49 9.67 -23.98
CA VAL A 463 2.70 10.34 -24.48
C VAL A 463 3.19 11.28 -23.38
N ASP A 464 4.49 11.24 -23.12
CA ASP A 464 5.16 12.19 -22.25
C ASP A 464 6.48 12.66 -22.86
N ILE A 465 6.92 13.86 -22.48
CA ILE A 465 8.16 14.47 -22.96
C ILE A 465 9.38 14.05 -22.12
N ASP A 466 9.17 13.76 -20.84
CA ASP A 466 10.18 13.29 -19.92
C ASP A 466 10.25 11.75 -20.03
N SER A 467 11.38 11.23 -20.55
CA SER A 467 11.65 9.79 -20.74
C SER A 467 12.78 9.28 -19.85
#